data_AF-A0A9D9YD27-F1
#
_entry.id   AF-A0A9D9YD27-F1
#
_cell.length_a   1.000
_cell.length_b   1.000
_cell.length_c   1.000
_cell.angle_alpha   90.00
_cell.angle_beta   90.00
_cell.angle_gamma   90.00
#
_symmetry.space_group_name_H-M   'P 1'
#
loop_
_entity.id
_entity.type
_entity.pdbx_description
1 polymer ?
#
loop_
_entity_poly.entity_id
_entity_poly.type
_entity_poly.pdbx_seq_one_letter_code
_entity_poly.pdbx_strand_id
1 'polypeptide(L)'
;MNKRLYFILLTLLILIPQTVTATTPSGNEVENRPEKQVEKRLENRQELNEKFEVRKDKLASRAAEIRSKIQERREEFKGRQEELASKAAETKERLKERRLAFREKLSEFKDDKKASLAAKVDANIDRLNNKHTERMTNALEKLNEVVGRLEDSVSSANTLGKDTASTAAALSTAKSKISSAQTKVSEQSGKDYAPEVTDETTLGAVVSAAFKAFMVDMKATQALVVDAKQAVRTAAEAAILLK
;
A
#
# COMPACT_ATOMS: atom_id res chain seq x y z
N MET A 1 -23.01 35.61 -6.42
CA MET A 1 -22.03 36.61 -6.93
C MET A 1 -21.15 35.91 -7.97
N ASN A 2 -21.01 36.46 -9.19
CA ASN A 2 -20.12 36.07 -10.31
C ASN A 2 -19.95 34.55 -10.64
N LYS A 3 -20.49 34.04 -11.76
CA LYS A 3 -19.97 34.15 -13.16
C LYS A 3 -18.63 33.40 -13.34
N ARG A 4 -18.43 32.51 -14.33
CA ARG A 4 -19.15 32.31 -15.62
C ARG A 4 -19.47 30.83 -15.93
N LEU A 5 -20.51 30.65 -16.75
CA LEU A 5 -20.86 29.42 -17.48
C LEU A 5 -20.67 29.72 -18.98
N TYR A 6 -20.18 28.78 -19.78
CA TYR A 6 -20.15 28.88 -21.25
C TYR A 6 -20.94 27.73 -21.90
N PHE A 7 -22.22 28.01 -22.15
CA PHE A 7 -23.00 27.30 -23.17
C PHE A 7 -22.61 27.87 -24.54
N ILE A 8 -22.54 27.01 -25.56
CA ILE A 8 -22.61 27.42 -26.97
C ILE A 8 -23.76 26.65 -27.60
N LEU A 9 -24.89 27.34 -27.77
CA LEU A 9 -26.08 26.88 -28.49
C LEU A 9 -26.44 28.01 -29.46
N LEU A 10 -26.16 27.84 -30.75
CA LEU A 10 -26.23 28.93 -31.73
C LEU A 10 -27.27 28.67 -32.83
N THR A 11 -28.51 29.05 -32.50
CA THR A 11 -29.56 29.61 -33.38
C THR A 11 -30.07 28.84 -34.62
N LEU A 12 -31.36 29.02 -34.88
CA LEU A 12 -32.14 28.52 -36.02
C LEU A 12 -33.03 29.67 -36.55
N LEU A 13 -33.68 29.49 -37.72
CA LEU A 13 -34.42 30.52 -38.51
C LEU A 13 -33.44 31.49 -39.24
N ILE A 14 -33.72 32.08 -40.41
CA ILE A 14 -34.96 32.39 -41.19
C ILE A 14 -34.63 32.02 -42.69
N LEU A 15 -35.48 31.76 -43.70
CA LEU A 15 -36.78 32.30 -44.16
C LEU A 15 -37.71 31.23 -44.82
N ILE A 16 -38.16 31.41 -46.08
CA ILE A 16 -39.20 30.60 -46.78
C ILE A 16 -38.88 30.44 -48.30
N PRO A 17 -39.71 29.82 -49.19
CA PRO A 17 -39.20 28.92 -50.23
C PRO A 17 -39.08 29.50 -51.65
N GLN A 18 -38.52 28.70 -52.56
CA GLN A 18 -38.66 28.85 -54.01
C GLN A 18 -39.13 27.54 -54.65
N THR A 19 -40.27 27.57 -55.32
CA THR A 19 -40.79 26.47 -56.13
C THR A 19 -40.16 26.52 -57.52
N VAL A 20 -39.35 25.53 -57.88
CA VAL A 20 -38.85 25.36 -59.25
C VAL A 20 -39.27 23.99 -59.77
N THR A 21 -40.15 24.04 -60.77
CA THR A 21 -40.60 23.00 -61.70
C THR A 21 -40.00 21.61 -61.57
N ALA A 22 -40.85 20.59 -61.37
CA ALA A 22 -40.50 19.22 -61.71
C ALA A 22 -40.27 19.11 -63.23
N THR A 23 -39.09 18.64 -63.62
CA THR A 23 -38.74 18.34 -65.00
C THR A 23 -38.01 17.00 -65.01
N THR A 24 -38.63 15.97 -65.58
CA THR A 24 -38.09 14.60 -65.60
C THR A 24 -37.47 14.30 -66.96
N PRO A 25 -36.15 14.42 -67.15
CA PRO A 25 -35.47 13.75 -68.24
C PRO A 25 -35.39 12.25 -67.93
N SER A 26 -35.86 11.42 -68.85
CA SER A 26 -35.65 9.98 -68.81
C SER A 26 -34.16 9.66 -68.94
N GLY A 27 -33.61 8.84 -68.05
CA GLY A 27 -32.21 8.42 -68.04
C GLY A 27 -31.98 7.33 -66.99
N ASN A 28 -31.24 6.29 -67.38
CA ASN A 28 -31.05 5.07 -66.57
C ASN A 28 -30.08 5.26 -65.39
N GLU A 29 -29.97 4.22 -64.55
CA GLU A 29 -29.13 4.10 -63.33
C GLU A 29 -29.74 4.63 -62.01
N VAL A 30 -30.85 4.00 -61.58
CA VAL A 30 -31.31 4.03 -60.17
C VAL A 30 -31.31 2.61 -59.60
N GLU A 31 -30.12 2.05 -59.43
CA GLU A 31 -29.90 0.76 -58.78
C GLU A 31 -28.57 0.78 -57.98
N ASN A 32 -28.39 -0.14 -57.02
CA ASN A 32 -27.11 -0.40 -56.32
C ASN A 32 -26.48 0.72 -55.44
N ARG A 33 -26.99 1.97 -55.46
CA ARG A 33 -26.40 3.10 -54.70
C ARG A 33 -26.67 3.14 -53.19
N PRO A 34 -27.84 2.72 -52.64
CA PRO A 34 -28.05 2.71 -51.19
C PRO A 34 -27.45 1.46 -50.53
N GLU A 35 -27.48 0.32 -51.19
CA GLU A 35 -27.04 -0.99 -50.65
C GLU A 35 -25.56 -0.97 -50.29
N LYS A 36 -24.70 -0.48 -51.20
CA LYS A 36 -23.26 -0.28 -50.96
C LYS A 36 -22.94 0.69 -49.81
N GLN A 37 -23.89 1.53 -49.38
CA GLN A 37 -23.73 2.32 -48.16
C GLN A 37 -24.20 1.59 -46.90
N VAL A 38 -25.15 0.67 -46.99
CA VAL A 38 -25.60 -0.18 -45.88
C VAL A 38 -24.57 -1.27 -45.59
N GLU A 39 -24.10 -1.94 -46.63
CA GLU A 39 -23.04 -2.97 -46.60
C GLU A 39 -21.76 -2.40 -45.97
N LYS A 40 -21.27 -1.26 -46.48
CA LYS A 40 -20.11 -0.57 -45.90
C LYS A 40 -20.32 -0.04 -44.48
N ARG A 41 -21.56 0.14 -44.02
CA ARG A 41 -21.87 0.43 -42.59
C ARG A 41 -21.89 -0.83 -41.74
N LEU A 42 -22.28 -1.98 -42.30
CA LEU A 42 -22.23 -3.29 -41.64
C LEU A 42 -20.78 -3.75 -41.45
N GLU A 43 -19.94 -3.67 -42.49
CA GLU A 43 -18.50 -3.95 -42.43
C GLU A 43 -17.82 -3.11 -41.33
N ASN A 44 -18.02 -1.78 -41.35
CA ASN A 44 -17.49 -0.88 -40.32
C ASN A 44 -18.00 -1.24 -38.91
N ARG A 45 -19.22 -1.78 -38.77
CA ARG A 45 -19.76 -2.25 -37.48
C ARG A 45 -19.13 -3.56 -37.02
N GLN A 46 -18.89 -4.48 -37.95
CA GLN A 46 -18.23 -5.76 -37.69
C GLN A 46 -16.77 -5.52 -37.28
N GLU A 47 -16.02 -4.74 -38.05
CA GLU A 47 -14.67 -4.29 -37.65
C GLU A 47 -14.66 -3.61 -36.29
N LEU A 48 -15.63 -2.73 -36.00
CA LEU A 48 -15.70 -2.04 -34.71
C LEU A 48 -15.96 -3.03 -33.56
N ASN A 49 -16.83 -4.02 -33.75
CA ASN A 49 -17.11 -5.07 -32.78
C ASN A 49 -15.90 -5.98 -32.55
N GLU A 50 -15.23 -6.47 -33.60
CA GLU A 50 -13.99 -7.25 -33.46
C GLU A 50 -12.90 -6.46 -32.74
N LYS A 51 -12.72 -5.17 -33.11
CA LYS A 51 -11.80 -4.25 -32.44
C LYS A 51 -12.25 -3.92 -31.01
N PHE A 52 -13.49 -4.23 -30.61
CA PHE A 52 -13.98 -4.08 -29.23
C PHE A 52 -13.73 -5.35 -28.41
N GLU A 53 -14.10 -6.51 -28.94
CA GLU A 53 -13.91 -7.82 -28.30
C GLU A 53 -12.41 -8.14 -28.12
N VAL A 54 -11.58 -7.91 -29.15
CA VAL A 54 -10.10 -8.07 -29.02
C VAL A 54 -9.50 -7.13 -27.98
N ARG A 55 -10.07 -5.93 -27.76
CA ARG A 55 -9.65 -5.05 -26.65
C ARG A 55 -10.12 -5.57 -25.30
N LYS A 56 -11.38 -6.01 -25.21
CA LYS A 56 -12.02 -6.55 -24.01
C LYS A 56 -11.29 -7.81 -23.51
N ASP A 57 -10.93 -8.74 -24.39
CA ASP A 57 -10.12 -9.92 -24.03
C ASP A 57 -8.68 -9.55 -23.63
N LYS A 58 -8.07 -8.57 -24.31
CA LYS A 58 -6.73 -8.06 -23.95
C LYS A 58 -6.72 -7.28 -22.64
N LEU A 59 -7.85 -6.69 -22.23
CA LEU A 59 -8.04 -6.08 -20.92
C LEU A 59 -8.35 -7.13 -19.85
N ALA A 60 -9.20 -8.12 -20.15
CA ALA A 60 -9.56 -9.20 -19.23
C ALA A 60 -8.36 -10.08 -18.87
N SER A 61 -7.55 -10.48 -19.86
CA SER A 61 -6.30 -11.22 -19.65
C SER A 61 -5.30 -10.44 -18.79
N ARG A 62 -5.07 -9.15 -19.08
CA ARG A 62 -4.26 -8.27 -18.21
C ARG A 62 -4.82 -8.13 -16.80
N ALA A 63 -6.14 -7.99 -16.64
CA ALA A 63 -6.78 -7.90 -15.34
C ALA A 63 -6.64 -9.20 -14.53
N ALA A 64 -6.70 -10.37 -15.19
CA ALA A 64 -6.45 -11.67 -14.57
C ALA A 64 -4.97 -11.82 -14.14
N GLU A 65 -4.03 -11.44 -15.01
CA GLU A 65 -2.59 -11.43 -14.69
C GLU A 65 -2.26 -10.54 -13.49
N ILE A 66 -2.83 -9.31 -13.47
CA ILE A 66 -2.68 -8.36 -12.36
C ILE A 66 -3.31 -8.89 -11.07
N ARG A 67 -4.50 -9.52 -11.14
CA ARG A 67 -5.15 -10.15 -9.97
C ARG A 67 -4.31 -11.28 -9.40
N SER A 68 -3.78 -12.17 -10.24
CA SER A 68 -2.88 -13.25 -9.81
C SER A 68 -1.65 -12.69 -9.08
N LYS A 69 -0.97 -11.71 -9.69
CA LYS A 69 0.17 -10.99 -9.10
C LYS A 69 -0.19 -10.09 -7.91
N ILE A 70 -1.47 -9.94 -7.54
CA ILE A 70 -1.91 -9.30 -6.30
C ILE A 70 -2.15 -10.35 -5.22
N GLN A 71 -2.85 -11.44 -5.57
CA GLN A 71 -3.14 -12.60 -4.72
C GLN A 71 -1.85 -13.26 -4.19
N GLU A 72 -0.93 -13.62 -5.08
CA GLU A 72 0.37 -14.24 -4.79
C GLU A 72 1.15 -13.40 -3.76
N ARG A 73 1.36 -12.12 -4.05
CA ARG A 73 2.05 -11.15 -3.16
C ARG A 73 1.23 -10.74 -1.92
N ARG A 74 0.00 -11.24 -1.74
CA ARG A 74 -0.79 -11.11 -0.51
C ARG A 74 -0.62 -12.34 0.38
N GLU A 75 -0.40 -13.52 -0.22
CA GLU A 75 -0.11 -14.77 0.47
C GLU A 75 1.37 -14.82 0.93
N GLU A 76 2.34 -14.42 0.09
CA GLU A 76 3.74 -14.18 0.50
C GLU A 76 3.82 -13.26 1.74
N PHE A 77 2.98 -12.22 1.74
CA PHE A 77 2.96 -11.19 2.78
C PHE A 77 2.42 -11.73 4.11
N LYS A 78 1.36 -12.55 4.07
CA LYS A 78 0.84 -13.25 5.26
C LYS A 78 1.87 -14.23 5.82
N GLY A 79 2.45 -15.08 4.96
CA GLY A 79 3.48 -16.04 5.37
C GLY A 79 4.66 -15.36 6.05
N ARG A 80 5.11 -14.20 5.55
CA ARG A 80 6.14 -13.39 6.20
C ARG A 80 5.69 -12.79 7.54
N GLN A 81 4.42 -12.42 7.71
CA GLN A 81 3.90 -11.95 9.00
C GLN A 81 3.90 -13.08 10.05
N GLU A 82 3.50 -14.30 9.65
CA GLU A 82 3.51 -15.48 10.51
C GLU A 82 4.94 -15.94 10.85
N GLU A 83 5.86 -15.93 9.89
CA GLU A 83 7.29 -16.20 10.08
C GLU A 83 7.94 -15.23 11.09
N LEU A 84 7.67 -13.92 10.96
CA LEU A 84 8.16 -12.91 11.89
C LEU A 84 7.55 -13.06 13.29
N ALA A 85 6.29 -13.50 13.39
CA ALA A 85 5.65 -13.80 14.68
C ALA A 85 6.30 -15.01 15.39
N SER A 86 6.64 -16.09 14.66
CA SER A 86 7.36 -17.25 15.24
C SER A 86 8.73 -16.85 15.79
N LYS A 87 9.54 -16.15 14.98
CA LYS A 87 10.88 -15.68 15.38
C LYS A 87 10.83 -14.74 16.59
N ALA A 88 9.79 -13.91 16.68
CA ALA A 88 9.53 -13.05 17.84
C ALA A 88 9.05 -13.82 19.09
N ALA A 89 8.49 -15.02 18.95
CA ALA A 89 8.19 -15.91 20.06
C ALA A 89 9.46 -16.66 20.53
N GLU A 90 10.20 -17.30 19.62
CA GLU A 90 11.45 -18.02 19.89
C GLU A 90 12.47 -17.14 20.64
N THR A 91 12.59 -15.87 20.24
CA THR A 91 13.58 -14.95 20.83
C THR A 91 13.24 -14.55 22.28
N LYS A 92 11.98 -14.67 22.73
CA LYS A 92 11.56 -14.25 24.07
C LYS A 92 12.12 -15.09 25.20
N GLU A 93 12.37 -16.38 24.99
CA GLU A 93 12.89 -17.25 26.05
C GLU A 93 14.35 -16.91 26.37
N ARG A 94 15.19 -16.77 25.33
CA ARG A 94 16.59 -16.28 25.45
C ARG A 94 16.68 -14.90 26.13
N LEU A 95 15.70 -14.02 25.89
CA LEU A 95 15.59 -12.73 26.56
C LEU A 95 15.28 -12.82 28.07
N LYS A 96 14.54 -13.85 28.51
CA LYS A 96 14.30 -14.10 29.95
C LYS A 96 15.58 -14.59 30.61
N GLU A 97 16.26 -15.57 30.02
CA GLU A 97 17.51 -16.16 30.55
C GLU A 97 18.58 -15.08 30.79
N ARG A 98 18.83 -14.23 29.78
CA ARG A 98 19.78 -13.11 29.86
C ARG A 98 19.44 -12.12 30.99
N ARG A 99 18.16 -11.86 31.24
CA ARG A 99 17.73 -10.97 32.33
C ARG A 99 17.71 -11.62 33.71
N LEU A 100 17.54 -12.94 33.80
CA LEU A 100 17.72 -13.67 35.05
C LEU A 100 19.18 -13.59 35.47
N ALA A 101 20.12 -13.92 34.57
CA ALA A 101 21.55 -13.78 34.80
C ALA A 101 21.96 -12.32 35.16
N PHE A 102 21.38 -11.31 34.50
CA PHE A 102 21.60 -9.91 34.87
C PHE A 102 21.11 -9.58 36.29
N ARG A 103 19.94 -10.08 36.70
CA ARG A 103 19.40 -9.87 38.05
C ARG A 103 20.20 -10.60 39.13
N GLU A 104 20.66 -11.81 38.84
CA GLU A 104 21.57 -12.57 39.70
C GLU A 104 22.87 -11.78 39.92
N LYS A 105 23.48 -11.25 38.86
CA LYS A 105 24.65 -10.37 38.98
C LYS A 105 24.40 -9.09 39.76
N LEU A 106 23.22 -8.48 39.66
CA LEU A 106 22.86 -7.33 40.51
C LEU A 106 22.66 -7.70 41.99
N SER A 107 22.48 -8.97 42.35
CA SER A 107 22.43 -9.43 43.75
C SER A 107 23.79 -9.78 44.36
N GLU A 108 24.86 -9.80 43.56
CA GLU A 108 26.25 -9.92 44.04
C GLU A 108 26.85 -8.57 44.50
N PHE A 109 26.13 -7.46 44.28
CA PHE A 109 26.64 -6.09 44.43
C PHE A 109 26.41 -5.54 45.85
N LYS A 110 27.19 -4.54 46.26
CA LYS A 110 27.20 -4.00 47.64
C LYS A 110 26.34 -2.74 47.81
N ASP A 111 26.09 -2.01 46.73
CA ASP A 111 25.25 -0.83 46.70
C ASP A 111 23.85 -1.19 46.16
N ASP A 112 22.98 -1.58 47.09
CA ASP A 112 21.56 -1.87 46.82
C ASP A 112 20.86 -0.76 46.00
N LYS A 113 21.28 0.50 46.15
CA LYS A 113 20.68 1.63 45.43
C LYS A 113 21.12 1.62 43.97
N LYS A 114 22.40 1.40 43.67
CA LYS A 114 22.88 1.19 42.29
C LYS A 114 22.22 -0.04 41.66
N ALA A 115 22.21 -1.17 42.35
CA ALA A 115 21.61 -2.41 41.86
C ALA A 115 20.10 -2.23 41.58
N SER A 116 19.35 -1.64 42.52
CA SER A 116 17.92 -1.34 42.35
C SER A 116 17.65 -0.38 41.18
N LEU A 117 18.51 0.63 40.97
CA LEU A 117 18.38 1.56 39.83
C LEU A 117 18.68 0.86 38.50
N ALA A 118 19.70 0.01 38.42
CA ALA A 118 20.01 -0.76 37.23
C ALA A 118 18.87 -1.72 36.83
N ALA A 119 18.35 -2.49 37.80
CA ALA A 119 17.19 -3.36 37.60
C ALA A 119 15.94 -2.60 37.15
N LYS A 120 15.72 -1.38 37.67
CA LYS A 120 14.64 -0.48 37.23
C LYS A 120 14.85 0.02 35.80
N VAL A 121 16.09 0.22 35.32
CA VAL A 121 16.33 0.63 33.93
C VAL A 121 16.10 -0.53 32.96
N ASP A 122 16.61 -1.74 33.23
CA ASP A 122 16.32 -2.94 32.41
C ASP A 122 14.81 -3.20 32.30
N ALA A 123 14.10 -3.24 33.43
CA ALA A 123 12.64 -3.44 33.44
C ALA A 123 11.87 -2.32 32.72
N ASN A 124 12.43 -1.10 32.64
CA ASN A 124 11.87 -0.02 31.83
C ASN A 124 12.16 -0.20 30.33
N ILE A 125 13.36 -0.63 29.96
CA ILE A 125 13.71 -0.94 28.56
C ILE A 125 12.79 -2.04 28.04
N ASP A 126 12.62 -3.14 28.78
CA ASP A 126 11.69 -4.22 28.40
C ASP A 126 10.26 -3.71 28.17
N ARG A 127 9.69 -3.07 29.19
CA ARG A 127 8.31 -2.58 29.17
C ARG A 127 8.07 -1.58 28.04
N LEU A 128 9.04 -0.72 27.74
CA LEU A 128 8.96 0.22 26.64
C LEU A 128 9.15 -0.46 25.28
N ASN A 129 10.06 -1.44 25.18
CA ASN A 129 10.27 -2.20 23.95
C ASN A 129 8.99 -2.93 23.54
N ASN A 130 8.44 -3.75 24.44
CA ASN A 130 7.22 -4.52 24.22
C ASN A 130 6.03 -3.60 23.87
N LYS A 131 5.78 -2.57 24.69
CA LYS A 131 4.68 -1.61 24.46
C LYS A 131 4.80 -0.82 23.16
N HIS A 132 6.02 -0.51 22.72
CA HIS A 132 6.21 0.24 21.48
C HIS A 132 6.17 -0.65 20.24
N THR A 133 6.75 -1.85 20.27
CA THR A 133 6.70 -2.79 19.14
C THR A 133 5.28 -3.31 18.92
N GLU A 134 4.57 -3.70 19.97
CA GLU A 134 3.13 -4.05 19.91
C GLU A 134 2.31 -2.94 19.23
N ARG A 135 2.45 -1.69 19.70
CA ARG A 135 1.74 -0.55 19.11
C ARG A 135 2.13 -0.29 17.65
N MET A 136 3.35 -0.62 17.24
CA MET A 136 3.80 -0.52 15.84
C MET A 136 3.23 -1.64 14.98
N THR A 137 3.22 -2.90 15.45
CA THR A 137 2.56 -4.03 14.79
C THR A 137 1.08 -3.73 14.53
N ASN A 138 0.34 -3.33 15.59
CA ASN A 138 -1.09 -3.01 15.53
C ASN A 138 -1.39 -1.78 14.63
N ALA A 139 -0.37 -0.97 14.29
CA ALA A 139 -0.48 0.12 13.30
C ALA A 139 -0.19 -0.37 11.88
N LEU A 140 0.80 -1.25 11.69
CA LEU A 140 1.15 -1.85 10.40
C LEU A 140 0.03 -2.76 9.89
N GLU A 141 -0.64 -3.51 10.77
CA GLU A 141 -1.84 -4.30 10.43
C GLU A 141 -2.96 -3.43 9.84
N LYS A 142 -3.25 -2.28 10.45
CA LYS A 142 -4.26 -1.33 9.95
C LYS A 142 -3.83 -0.67 8.64
N LEU A 143 -2.53 -0.50 8.41
CA LEU A 143 -2.01 -0.08 7.11
C LEU A 143 -2.20 -1.16 6.03
N ASN A 144 -2.05 -2.44 6.39
CA ASN A 144 -2.34 -3.57 5.49
C ASN A 144 -3.84 -3.69 5.13
N GLU A 145 -4.73 -3.47 6.09
CA GLU A 145 -6.17 -3.39 5.80
C GLU A 145 -6.50 -2.30 4.77
N VAL A 146 -5.86 -1.12 4.89
CA VAL A 146 -6.05 -0.02 3.93
C VAL A 146 -5.48 -0.38 2.57
N VAL A 147 -4.28 -0.98 2.51
CA VAL A 147 -3.68 -1.49 1.27
C VAL A 147 -4.62 -2.48 0.58
N GLY A 148 -5.19 -3.45 1.29
CA GLY A 148 -6.14 -4.42 0.70
C GLY A 148 -7.35 -3.75 0.04
N ARG A 149 -7.99 -2.80 0.73
CA ARG A 149 -9.15 -2.05 0.17
C ARG A 149 -8.77 -1.21 -1.06
N LEU A 150 -7.52 -0.76 -1.14
CA LEU A 150 -6.97 -0.05 -2.31
C LEU A 150 -6.64 -1.00 -3.47
N GLU A 151 -6.20 -2.24 -3.19
CA GLU A 151 -6.05 -3.30 -4.20
C GLU A 151 -7.40 -3.65 -4.84
N ASP A 152 -8.43 -3.83 -4.01
CA ASP A 152 -9.81 -4.08 -4.47
C ASP A 152 -10.30 -2.92 -5.35
N SER A 153 -10.04 -1.68 -4.94
CA SER A 153 -10.37 -0.46 -5.71
C SER A 153 -9.64 -0.41 -7.07
N VAL A 154 -8.36 -0.78 -7.11
CA VAL A 154 -7.58 -0.89 -8.36
C VAL A 154 -8.08 -2.03 -9.25
N SER A 155 -8.48 -3.16 -8.67
CA SER A 155 -9.08 -4.28 -9.38
C SER A 155 -10.39 -3.88 -10.07
N SER A 156 -11.28 -3.15 -9.37
CA SER A 156 -12.51 -2.60 -9.94
C SER A 156 -12.24 -1.55 -11.02
N ALA A 157 -11.31 -0.61 -10.79
CA ALA A 157 -10.97 0.43 -11.76
C ALA A 157 -10.42 -0.15 -13.08
N ASN A 158 -9.58 -1.19 -13.01
CA ASN A 158 -9.10 -1.91 -14.20
C ASN A 158 -10.25 -2.59 -14.97
N THR A 159 -11.23 -3.20 -14.29
CA THR A 159 -12.40 -3.79 -14.98
C THR A 159 -13.30 -2.75 -15.66
N LEU A 160 -13.22 -1.48 -15.26
CA LEU A 160 -13.88 -0.35 -15.91
C LEU A 160 -13.01 0.32 -16.99
N GLY A 161 -11.84 -0.25 -17.31
CA GLY A 161 -10.93 0.27 -18.32
C GLY A 161 -10.22 1.58 -17.95
N LYS A 162 -10.27 2.00 -16.67
CA LYS A 162 -9.52 3.17 -16.18
C LYS A 162 -8.02 2.84 -16.09
N ASP A 163 -7.17 3.84 -16.34
CA ASP A 163 -5.74 3.70 -16.02
C ASP A 163 -5.56 3.57 -14.50
N THR A 164 -4.74 2.61 -14.08
CA THR A 164 -4.39 2.37 -12.69
C THR A 164 -2.88 2.37 -12.44
N ALA A 165 -2.05 2.64 -13.45
CA ALA A 165 -0.60 2.48 -13.38
C ALA A 165 0.05 3.26 -12.23
N SER A 166 -0.37 4.51 -12.01
CA SER A 166 0.10 5.36 -10.90
C SER A 166 -0.24 4.76 -9.53
N THR A 167 -1.50 4.37 -9.33
CA THR A 167 -1.98 3.78 -8.06
C THR A 167 -1.36 2.41 -7.80
N ALA A 168 -1.16 1.59 -8.83
CA ALA A 168 -0.49 0.30 -8.73
C ALA A 168 1.00 0.44 -8.35
N ALA A 169 1.69 1.44 -8.90
CA ALA A 169 3.06 1.78 -8.50
C ALA A 169 3.13 2.25 -7.04
N ALA A 170 2.25 3.18 -6.64
CA ALA A 170 2.18 3.67 -5.26
C ALA A 170 1.84 2.56 -4.24
N LEU A 171 0.94 1.63 -4.60
CA LEU A 171 0.65 0.43 -3.81
C LEU A 171 1.87 -0.48 -3.65
N SER A 172 2.66 -0.69 -4.71
CA SER A 172 3.90 -1.46 -4.65
C SER A 172 4.91 -0.84 -3.66
N THR A 173 5.07 0.49 -3.71
CA THR A 173 5.90 1.24 -2.74
C THR A 173 5.37 1.12 -1.31
N ALA A 174 4.05 1.24 -1.12
CA ALA A 174 3.42 1.11 0.19
C ALA A 174 3.67 -0.27 0.81
N LYS A 175 3.43 -1.35 0.05
CA LYS A 175 3.73 -2.73 0.48
C LYS A 175 5.19 -2.91 0.89
N SER A 176 6.12 -2.41 0.06
CA SER A 176 7.57 -2.51 0.31
C SER A 176 7.95 -1.83 1.64
N LYS A 177 7.44 -0.61 1.87
CA LYS A 177 7.68 0.12 3.13
C LYS A 177 7.05 -0.54 4.35
N ILE A 178 5.82 -1.09 4.25
CA ILE A 178 5.22 -1.85 5.36
C ILE A 178 6.05 -3.11 5.65
N SER A 179 6.43 -3.91 4.65
CA SER A 179 7.23 -5.12 4.88
C SER A 179 8.58 -4.80 5.53
N SER A 180 9.26 -3.73 5.10
CA SER A 180 10.48 -3.24 5.75
C SER A 180 10.27 -2.84 7.21
N ALA A 181 9.16 -2.13 7.50
CA ALA A 181 8.80 -1.74 8.86
C ALA A 181 8.41 -2.94 9.74
N GLN A 182 7.69 -3.95 9.22
CA GLN A 182 7.37 -5.19 9.93
C GLN A 182 8.62 -5.96 10.32
N THR A 183 9.56 -6.15 9.38
CA THR A 183 10.86 -6.79 9.67
C THR A 183 11.58 -6.03 10.78
N LYS A 184 11.65 -4.70 10.70
CA LYS A 184 12.33 -3.89 11.75
C LYS A 184 11.62 -3.95 13.11
N VAL A 185 10.30 -3.95 13.15
CA VAL A 185 9.53 -4.09 14.41
C VAL A 185 9.71 -5.48 15.02
N SER A 186 9.77 -6.53 14.19
CA SER A 186 10.08 -7.89 14.63
C SER A 186 11.50 -7.99 15.20
N GLU A 187 12.51 -7.51 14.47
CA GLU A 187 13.90 -7.42 14.96
C GLU A 187 13.95 -6.67 16.30
N GLN A 188 13.32 -5.51 16.38
CA GLN A 188 13.28 -4.68 17.58
C GLN A 188 12.64 -5.42 18.76
N SER A 189 11.57 -6.19 18.53
CA SER A 189 10.90 -6.97 19.58
C SER A 189 11.78 -8.09 20.16
N GLY A 190 12.70 -8.62 19.36
CA GLY A 190 13.67 -9.64 19.75
C GLY A 190 15.03 -9.12 20.22
N LYS A 191 15.28 -7.80 20.20
CA LYS A 191 16.58 -7.24 20.63
C LYS A 191 16.77 -7.36 22.15
N ASP A 192 17.90 -7.95 22.53
CA ASP A 192 18.38 -7.91 23.91
C ASP A 192 19.09 -6.57 24.18
N TYR A 193 18.86 -6.06 25.38
CA TYR A 193 19.49 -4.86 25.94
C TYR A 193 19.96 -5.10 27.38
N ALA A 194 19.96 -6.37 27.86
CA ALA A 194 20.51 -6.75 29.15
C ALA A 194 21.98 -6.30 29.24
N PRO A 195 22.34 -5.40 30.18
CA PRO A 195 23.70 -4.91 30.31
C PRO A 195 24.67 -6.04 30.71
N GLU A 196 25.74 -6.23 29.94
CA GLU A 196 26.84 -7.12 30.34
C GLU A 196 27.73 -6.37 31.34
N VAL A 197 27.59 -6.70 32.62
CA VAL A 197 28.27 -5.99 33.72
C VAL A 197 29.24 -6.92 34.42
N THR A 198 30.51 -6.49 34.44
CA THR A 198 31.61 -7.15 35.15
C THR A 198 31.79 -6.66 36.58
N ASP A 199 31.43 -5.41 36.86
CA ASP A 199 31.77 -4.74 38.11
C ASP A 199 30.81 -3.57 38.47
N GLU A 200 30.83 -3.19 39.73
CA GLU A 200 29.96 -2.16 40.30
C GLU A 200 30.36 -0.71 39.94
N THR A 201 31.59 -0.49 39.46
CA THR A 201 32.09 0.85 39.09
C THR A 201 31.67 1.24 37.68
N THR A 202 31.64 0.29 36.74
CA THR A 202 31.20 0.53 35.35
C THR A 202 29.68 0.46 35.17
N LEU A 203 28.94 -0.20 36.07
CA LEU A 203 27.49 -0.45 36.02
C LEU A 203 26.68 0.73 35.44
N GLY A 204 26.85 1.93 35.97
CA GLY A 204 26.09 3.11 35.55
C GLY A 204 26.36 3.53 34.09
N ALA A 205 27.59 3.32 33.60
CA ALA A 205 27.96 3.57 32.21
C ALA A 205 27.36 2.51 31.27
N VAL A 206 27.46 1.22 31.62
CA VAL A 206 26.91 0.12 30.79
C VAL A 206 25.38 0.21 30.69
N VAL A 207 24.69 0.43 31.81
CA VAL A 207 23.23 0.65 31.85
C VAL A 207 22.83 1.89 31.03
N SER A 208 23.60 2.98 31.09
CA SER A 208 23.37 4.17 30.26
C SER A 208 23.57 3.88 28.77
N ALA A 209 24.57 3.08 28.40
CA ALA A 209 24.83 2.68 27.02
C ALA A 209 23.71 1.80 26.46
N ALA A 210 23.25 0.81 27.21
CA ALA A 210 22.12 -0.05 26.85
C ALA A 210 20.83 0.76 26.61
N PHE A 211 20.50 1.69 27.51
CA PHE A 211 19.35 2.59 27.33
C PHE A 211 19.49 3.51 26.10
N LYS A 212 20.71 4.02 25.83
CA LYS A 212 20.98 4.83 24.63
C LYS A 212 20.81 4.02 23.34
N ALA A 213 21.32 2.79 23.29
CA ALA A 213 21.15 1.88 22.16
C ALA A 213 19.66 1.63 21.88
N PHE A 214 18.89 1.23 22.90
CA PHE A 214 17.44 1.08 22.84
C PHE A 214 16.74 2.34 22.29
N MET A 215 17.10 3.53 22.78
CA MET A 215 16.48 4.79 22.33
C MET A 215 16.87 5.21 20.90
N VAL A 216 18.00 4.75 20.37
CA VAL A 216 18.39 4.94 18.95
C VAL A 216 17.63 3.95 18.06
N ASP A 217 17.66 2.67 18.41
CA ASP A 217 17.00 1.59 17.68
C ASP A 217 15.46 1.77 17.60
N MET A 218 14.85 2.19 18.71
CA MET A 218 13.41 2.47 18.77
C MET A 218 13.01 3.65 17.86
N LYS A 219 13.86 4.69 17.75
CA LYS A 219 13.63 5.82 16.83
C LYS A 219 13.76 5.40 15.37
N ALA A 220 14.78 4.60 15.03
CA ALA A 220 14.97 4.07 13.68
C ALA A 220 13.79 3.18 13.25
N THR A 221 13.32 2.31 14.16
CA THR A 221 12.14 1.47 13.95
C THR A 221 10.87 2.31 13.77
N GLN A 222 10.67 3.34 14.60
CA GLN A 222 9.53 4.25 14.47
C GLN A 222 9.53 5.00 13.12
N ALA A 223 10.70 5.41 12.61
CA ALA A 223 10.81 6.11 11.33
C ALA A 223 10.27 5.27 10.16
N LEU A 224 10.61 3.97 10.10
CA LEU A 224 10.10 3.08 9.06
C LEU A 224 8.57 2.90 9.11
N VAL A 225 7.97 2.92 10.30
CA VAL A 225 6.50 2.86 10.47
C VAL A 225 5.84 4.17 10.00
N VAL A 226 6.51 5.32 10.15
CA VAL A 226 6.05 6.61 9.61
C VAL A 226 6.17 6.65 8.08
N ASP A 227 7.28 6.17 7.52
CA ASP A 227 7.47 5.98 6.08
C ASP A 227 6.38 5.09 5.47
N ALA A 228 6.08 3.94 6.10
CA ALA A 228 5.01 3.04 5.67
C ALA A 228 3.64 3.74 5.68
N LYS A 229 3.33 4.48 6.75
CA LYS A 229 2.09 5.28 6.84
C LYS A 229 2.00 6.32 5.71
N GLN A 230 3.09 7.03 5.41
CA GLN A 230 3.09 8.05 4.36
C GLN A 230 3.00 7.44 2.95
N ALA A 231 3.64 6.30 2.70
CA ALA A 231 3.51 5.59 1.43
C ALA A 231 2.07 5.09 1.19
N VAL A 232 1.40 4.55 2.23
CA VAL A 232 -0.03 4.18 2.16
C VAL A 232 -0.91 5.40 1.93
N ARG A 233 -0.64 6.54 2.58
CA ARG A 233 -1.35 7.79 2.31
C ARG A 233 -1.24 8.20 0.83
N THR A 234 -0.03 8.19 0.26
CA THR A 234 0.17 8.54 -1.14
C THR A 234 -0.49 7.55 -2.11
N ALA A 235 -0.54 6.25 -1.77
CA ALA A 235 -1.33 5.27 -2.53
C ALA A 235 -2.85 5.54 -2.45
N ALA A 236 -3.36 5.96 -1.28
CA ALA A 236 -4.75 6.36 -1.12
C ALA A 236 -5.07 7.66 -1.90
N GLU A 237 -4.17 8.64 -1.91
CA GLU A 237 -4.29 9.88 -2.67
C GLU A 237 -4.32 9.61 -4.19
N ALA A 238 -3.44 8.73 -4.70
CA ALA A 238 -3.50 8.26 -6.09
C ALA A 238 -4.82 7.54 -6.42
N ALA A 239 -5.35 6.74 -5.49
CA ALA A 239 -6.62 6.03 -5.68
C ALA A 239 -7.87 6.94 -5.75
N ILE A 240 -7.79 8.21 -5.30
CA ILE A 240 -8.89 9.18 -5.48
C ILE A 240 -9.15 9.42 -6.97
N LEU A 241 -8.10 9.40 -7.80
CA LEU A 241 -8.17 9.61 -9.25
C LEU A 241 -8.83 8.44 -10.01
N LEU A 242 -9.13 7.32 -9.31
CA LEU A 242 -9.81 6.16 -9.89
C LEU A 242 -11.34 6.21 -9.77
N LYS A 243 -11.89 7.23 -9.08
CA LYS A 243 -13.34 7.42 -8.93
C LYS A 243 -13.98 7.98 -10.20
#